data_AF-A0A838EMG4-F1
#
_entry.id   AF-A0A838EMG4-F1
#
_cell.length_a   1.000
_cell.length_b   1.000
_cell.length_c   1.000
_cell.angle_alpha   90.00
_cell.angle_beta   90.00
_cell.angle_gamma   90.00
#
_symmetry.space_group_name_H-M   'P 1'
#
loop_
_entity.id
_entity.type
_entity.pdbx_description
1 polymer ?
#
loop_
_entity_poly.entity_id
_entity_poly.type
_entity_poly.pdbx_seq_one_letter_code
_entity_poly.pdbx_strand_id
1 'polypeptide(L)'
;MLHVSSALLVMAIVAAIFVIAFPFILGSIAHKKLTVGWKYFWFGALIFLVFQLLTRLPLAAVLQNTVLASLLRTSTAFTWTWLVILAVTAGLFEEVGRYVGYRLFMRREPKTWSKAMMFGLGHEDLESIVLVGGQIVLTLLSIAILSAINVNSSTITELLTEGMLCVFGVLGVWIIWRLREPDEQAKITEEIEHL
;
A
#
# COMPACT_ATOMS: atom_id res chain seq x y z
N MET A 1 -3.87 4.25 31.64
CA MET A 1 -2.83 4.71 30.69
C MET A 1 -2.21 3.50 30.03
N LEU A 2 -2.01 3.51 28.72
CA LEU A 2 -1.36 2.42 27.99
C LEU A 2 0.14 2.49 28.31
N HIS A 3 0.66 1.57 29.14
CA HIS A 3 2.07 1.56 29.51
C HIS A 3 2.89 0.95 28.36
N VAL A 4 3.39 1.80 27.46
CA VAL A 4 4.35 1.41 26.43
C VAL A 4 5.76 1.71 26.92
N SER A 5 6.65 0.72 26.86
CA SER A 5 8.06 0.91 27.21
C SER A 5 8.71 1.94 26.28
N SER A 6 9.33 2.98 26.86
CA SER A 6 10.05 4.01 26.10
C SER A 6 11.15 3.41 25.23
N ALA A 7 11.78 2.32 25.68
CA ALA A 7 12.79 1.60 24.91
C ALA A 7 12.21 0.97 23.63
N LEU A 8 11.02 0.37 23.71
CA LEU A 8 10.34 -0.22 22.53
C LEU A 8 9.97 0.87 21.51
N LEU A 9 9.51 2.03 21.98
CA LEU A 9 9.20 3.19 21.15
C LEU A 9 10.43 3.70 20.38
N VAL A 10 11.56 3.88 21.08
CA VAL A 10 12.81 4.32 20.46
C VAL A 10 13.29 3.29 19.43
N MET A 11 13.27 2.00 19.77
CA MET A 11 13.66 0.94 18.83
C MET A 11 12.77 0.89 17.59
N ALA A 12 11.46 1.05 17.73
CA ALA A 12 10.53 1.06 16.62
C ALA A 12 10.74 2.27 15.69
N ILE A 13 11.03 3.46 16.25
CA ILE A 13 11.35 4.66 15.47
C ILE A 13 12.66 4.47 14.69
N VAL A 14 13.71 3.97 15.35
CA VAL A 14 14.99 3.68 14.70
C VAL A 14 14.82 2.64 13.59
N ALA A 15 14.04 1.58 13.84
CA ALA A 15 13.73 0.57 12.85
C ALA A 15 12.96 1.14 11.65
N ALA A 16 11.97 2.01 11.88
CA ALA A 16 11.24 2.68 10.80
C ALA A 16 12.17 3.53 9.92
N ILE A 17 13.03 4.33 10.54
CA ILE A 17 14.02 5.15 9.82
C ILE A 17 14.95 4.26 9.00
N PHE A 18 15.47 3.19 9.60
CA PHE A 18 16.37 2.27 8.92
C PHE A 18 15.68 1.61 7.72
N VAL A 19 14.50 1.02 7.90
CA VAL A 19 13.77 0.31 6.83
C VAL A 19 13.38 1.24 5.69
N ILE A 20 13.09 2.51 5.97
CA ILE A 20 12.72 3.48 4.93
C ILE A 20 13.96 4.06 4.22
N ALA A 21 15.02 4.38 4.97
CA ALA A 21 16.20 5.04 4.42
C ALA A 21 17.19 4.07 3.74
N PHE A 22 17.35 2.87 4.28
CA PHE A 22 18.32 1.88 3.81
C PHE A 22 18.15 1.49 2.32
N PRO A 23 16.91 1.29 1.81
CA PRO A 23 16.65 1.08 0.39
C PRO A 23 17.25 2.17 -0.54
N PHE A 24 17.08 3.45 -0.20
CA PHE A 24 17.64 4.54 -0.99
C PHE A 24 19.17 4.58 -0.95
N ILE A 25 19.77 4.16 0.17
CA ILE A 25 21.22 4.01 0.31
C ILE A 25 21.72 2.90 -0.61
N LEU A 26 21.05 1.74 -0.61
CA LEU A 26 21.40 0.62 -1.50
C LEU A 26 21.25 1.00 -2.98
N GLY A 27 20.13 1.62 -3.36
CA GLY A 27 19.92 2.13 -4.70
C GLY A 27 21.00 3.13 -5.13
N SER A 28 21.44 4.03 -4.23
CA SER A 28 22.51 4.98 -4.51
C SER A 28 23.88 4.32 -4.69
N ILE A 29 24.20 3.32 -3.87
CA ILE A 29 25.44 2.54 -3.99
C ILE A 29 25.43 1.75 -5.29
N ALA A 30 24.31 1.10 -5.62
CA ALA A 30 24.14 0.33 -6.85
C ALA A 30 24.23 1.21 -8.08
N HIS A 31 23.59 2.38 -8.09
CA HIS A 31 23.69 3.37 -9.17
C HIS A 31 25.15 3.71 -9.48
N LYS A 32 25.94 3.99 -8.44
CA LYS A 32 27.36 4.37 -8.57
C LYS A 32 28.24 3.18 -8.97
N LYS A 33 28.10 2.02 -8.31
CA LYS A 33 28.96 0.85 -8.54
C LYS A 33 28.66 0.12 -9.84
N LEU A 34 27.39 0.07 -10.24
CA LEU A 34 26.94 -0.65 -11.44
C LEU A 34 26.88 0.25 -12.66
N THR A 35 27.00 1.58 -12.50
CA THR A 35 26.90 2.58 -13.58
C THR A 35 25.58 2.50 -14.35
N VAL A 36 24.49 2.21 -13.62
CA VAL A 36 23.15 1.98 -14.18
C VAL A 36 22.20 3.07 -13.69
N GLY A 37 21.41 3.68 -14.58
CA GLY A 37 20.50 4.78 -14.21
C GLY A 37 19.35 4.37 -13.27
N TRP A 38 18.85 5.32 -12.48
CA TRP A 38 17.71 5.13 -11.56
C TRP A 38 16.41 4.69 -12.25
N LYS A 39 16.28 4.85 -13.57
CA LYS A 39 15.08 4.38 -14.30
C LYS A 39 14.79 2.89 -14.09
N TYR A 40 15.83 2.04 -13.99
CA TYR A 40 15.63 0.60 -13.83
C TYR A 40 15.15 0.23 -12.42
N PHE A 41 15.59 0.98 -11.41
CA PHE A 41 15.06 0.89 -10.05
C PHE A 41 13.56 1.17 -10.03
N TRP A 42 13.15 2.30 -10.61
CA TRP A 42 11.74 2.66 -10.67
C TRP A 42 10.89 1.70 -11.51
N PHE A 43 11.46 1.06 -12.55
CA PHE A 43 10.77 -0.02 -13.24
C PHE A 43 10.51 -1.23 -12.34
N GLY A 44 11.47 -1.60 -11.50
CA GLY A 44 11.30 -2.66 -10.49
C GLY A 44 10.21 -2.32 -9.49
N ALA A 45 10.29 -1.11 -8.91
CA ALA A 45 9.30 -0.59 -7.97
C ALA A 45 7.89 -0.56 -8.57
N LEU A 46 7.74 -0.10 -9.82
CA LEU A 46 6.45 -0.06 -10.50
C LEU A 46 5.86 -1.46 -10.71
N ILE A 47 6.71 -2.45 -11.07
CA ILE A 47 6.25 -3.83 -11.25
C ILE A 47 5.80 -4.44 -9.92
N PHE A 48 6.54 -4.22 -8.84
CA PHE A 48 6.11 -4.60 -7.49
C PHE A 48 4.76 -3.98 -7.13
N LEU A 49 4.59 -2.67 -7.35
CA LEU A 49 3.34 -1.97 -7.08
C LEU A 49 2.16 -2.64 -7.80
N VAL A 50 2.28 -2.89 -9.11
CA VAL A 50 1.19 -3.45 -9.91
C VAL A 50 0.91 -4.91 -9.55
N PHE A 51 1.93 -5.77 -9.57
CA PHE A 51 1.74 -7.21 -9.41
C PHE A 51 1.51 -7.60 -7.94
N GLN A 52 2.20 -6.97 -7.01
CA GLN A 52 2.11 -7.30 -5.60
C GLN A 52 1.03 -6.49 -4.88
N LEU A 53 1.15 -5.16 -4.85
CA LEU A 53 0.28 -4.31 -4.03
C LEU A 53 -1.13 -4.17 -4.57
N LEU A 54 -1.25 -4.00 -5.89
CA LEU A 54 -2.56 -3.76 -6.51
C LEU A 54 -3.27 -5.04 -6.92
N THR A 55 -2.55 -6.15 -7.10
CA THR A 55 -3.14 -7.40 -7.60
C THR A 55 -3.09 -8.52 -6.57
N ARG A 56 -1.90 -9.02 -6.21
CA ARG A 56 -1.77 -10.22 -5.37
C ARG A 56 -2.30 -9.99 -3.95
N LEU A 57 -1.87 -8.92 -3.28
CA LEU A 57 -2.23 -8.66 -1.89
C LEU A 57 -3.74 -8.46 -1.70
N PRO A 58 -4.45 -7.65 -2.51
CA PRO A 58 -5.90 -7.51 -2.40
C PRO A 58 -6.63 -8.82 -2.68
N LEU A 59 -6.21 -9.57 -3.70
CA LEU A 59 -6.82 -10.86 -4.02
C LEU A 59 -6.66 -11.88 -2.88
N ALA A 60 -5.44 -11.98 -2.34
CA ALA A 60 -5.14 -12.85 -1.20
C ALA A 60 -5.94 -12.44 0.05
N ALA A 61 -6.05 -11.13 0.31
CA ALA A 61 -6.81 -10.60 1.43
C ALA A 61 -8.32 -10.90 1.30
N VAL A 62 -8.90 -10.72 0.10
CA VAL A 62 -10.31 -11.06 -0.15
C VAL A 62 -10.53 -12.55 0.08
N LEU A 63 -9.71 -13.42 -0.52
CA LEU A 63 -9.89 -14.86 -0.40
C LEU A 63 -9.75 -15.35 1.05
N GLN A 64 -8.75 -14.83 1.76
CA GLN A 64 -8.49 -15.15 3.16
C GLN A 64 -9.63 -14.68 4.08
N ASN A 65 -10.14 -13.46 3.89
CA ASN A 65 -11.10 -12.85 4.81
C ASN A 65 -12.57 -13.18 4.50
N THR A 66 -12.87 -13.73 3.33
CA THR A 66 -14.23 -14.10 2.93
C THR A 66 -14.40 -15.62 2.83
N VAL A 67 -13.82 -16.23 1.80
CA VAL A 67 -14.04 -17.64 1.44
C VAL A 67 -13.38 -18.58 2.44
N LEU A 68 -12.14 -18.27 2.86
CA LEU A 68 -11.31 -19.18 3.64
C LEU A 68 -11.37 -18.90 5.16
N ALA A 69 -12.05 -17.83 5.59
CA ALA A 69 -11.95 -17.31 6.96
C ALA A 69 -12.33 -18.35 8.03
N SER A 70 -13.41 -19.11 7.81
CA SER A 70 -13.87 -20.15 8.76
C SER A 70 -12.90 -21.33 8.83
N LEU A 71 -12.42 -21.79 7.68
CA LEU A 71 -11.49 -22.92 7.56
C LEU A 71 -10.12 -22.59 8.19
N LEU A 72 -9.60 -21.39 7.94
CA LEU A 72 -8.31 -20.94 8.45
C LEU A 72 -8.29 -20.72 9.96
N ARG A 73 -9.43 -20.41 10.58
CA ARG A 73 -9.56 -20.26 12.05
C ARG A 73 -9.73 -21.59 12.78
N THR A 74 -10.26 -22.60 12.09
CA THR A 74 -10.67 -23.87 12.72
C THR A 74 -9.66 -24.99 12.50
N SER A 75 -8.85 -24.93 11.43
CA SER A 75 -7.91 -25.99 11.07
C SER A 75 -6.50 -25.46 10.87
N THR A 76 -5.59 -25.86 11.77
CA THR A 76 -4.15 -25.54 11.66
C THR A 76 -3.53 -26.13 10.38
N ALA A 77 -3.95 -27.33 9.98
CA ALA A 77 -3.46 -27.96 8.74
C ALA A 77 -3.83 -27.13 7.49
N PHE A 78 -5.02 -26.50 7.52
CA PHE A 78 -5.46 -25.62 6.45
C PHE A 78 -4.69 -24.28 6.47
N THR A 79 -4.38 -23.74 7.64
CA THR A 79 -3.51 -22.56 7.79
C THR A 79 -2.14 -22.78 7.15
N TRP A 80 -1.48 -23.90 7.44
CA TRP A 80 -0.18 -24.22 6.84
C TRP A 80 -0.25 -24.40 5.32
N THR A 81 -1.27 -25.10 4.83
CA THR A 81 -1.52 -25.23 3.39
C THR A 81 -1.70 -23.87 2.73
N TRP A 82 -2.44 -22.96 3.36
CA TRP A 82 -2.65 -21.61 2.87
C TRP A 82 -1.36 -20.78 2.85
N LEU A 83 -0.49 -20.90 3.87
CA LEU A 83 0.82 -20.24 3.87
C LEU A 83 1.70 -20.72 2.71
N VAL A 84 1.69 -22.02 2.39
CA VAL A 84 2.40 -22.56 1.22
C VAL A 84 1.83 -21.98 -0.08
N ILE A 85 0.52 -21.91 -0.22
CA ILE A 85 -0.14 -21.28 -1.37
C ILE A 85 0.26 -19.80 -1.49
N LEU A 86 0.27 -19.05 -0.38
CA LEU A 86 0.70 -17.66 -0.36
C LEU A 86 2.17 -17.50 -0.80
N ALA A 87 3.06 -18.38 -0.36
CA ALA A 87 4.47 -18.35 -0.75
C ALA A 87 4.67 -18.68 -2.24
N VAL A 88 4.01 -19.73 -2.74
CA VAL A 88 4.08 -20.12 -4.16
C VAL A 88 3.50 -19.02 -5.06
N THR A 89 2.35 -18.45 -4.68
CA THR A 89 1.74 -17.36 -5.44
C THR A 89 2.55 -16.07 -5.37
N ALA A 90 3.23 -15.78 -4.25
CA ALA A 90 4.17 -14.67 -4.16
C ALA A 90 5.31 -14.81 -5.20
N GLY A 91 6.00 -15.95 -5.21
CA GLY A 91 7.06 -16.20 -6.18
C GLY A 91 6.57 -16.20 -7.64
N LEU A 92 5.38 -16.76 -7.90
CA LEU A 92 4.80 -16.77 -9.26
C LEU A 92 4.48 -15.35 -9.75
N PHE A 93 3.81 -14.53 -8.92
CA PHE A 93 3.49 -13.15 -9.29
C PHE A 93 4.75 -12.31 -9.45
N GLU A 94 5.77 -12.55 -8.63
CA GLU A 94 7.05 -11.86 -8.73
C GLU A 94 7.75 -12.17 -10.06
N GLU A 95 7.93 -13.44 -10.40
CA GLU A 95 8.61 -13.84 -11.64
C GLU A 95 7.83 -13.43 -12.90
N VAL A 96 6.50 -13.57 -12.88
CA VAL A 96 5.65 -13.08 -13.97
C VAL A 96 5.75 -11.56 -14.10
N GLY A 97 5.72 -10.84 -12.98
CA GLY A 97 5.92 -9.39 -12.95
C GLY A 97 7.28 -8.98 -13.51
N ARG A 98 8.37 -9.62 -13.07
CA ARG A 98 9.74 -9.40 -13.58
C ARG A 98 9.81 -9.64 -15.09
N TYR A 99 9.25 -10.76 -15.57
CA TYR A 99 9.18 -11.07 -16.99
C TYR A 99 8.44 -9.98 -17.79
N VAL A 100 7.27 -9.54 -17.31
CA VAL A 100 6.50 -8.45 -17.92
C VAL A 100 7.29 -7.14 -17.90
N GLY A 101 7.94 -6.80 -16.79
CA GLY A 101 8.79 -5.62 -16.65
C GLY A 101 9.93 -5.58 -17.66
N TYR A 102 10.67 -6.68 -17.81
CA TYR A 102 11.73 -6.78 -18.81
C TYR A 102 11.19 -6.68 -20.24
N ARG A 103 10.01 -7.24 -20.50
CA ARG A 103 9.40 -7.22 -21.83
C ARG A 103 8.79 -5.87 -22.20
N LEU A 104 8.29 -5.10 -21.23
CA LEU A 104 7.71 -3.78 -21.46
C LEU A 104 8.77 -2.68 -21.46
N PHE A 105 9.58 -2.61 -20.41
CA PHE A 105 10.49 -1.47 -20.17
C PHE A 105 11.89 -1.66 -20.76
N MET A 106 12.33 -2.90 -20.97
CA MET A 106 13.69 -3.21 -21.45
C MET A 106 13.71 -4.00 -22.76
N ARG A 107 12.61 -3.96 -23.54
CA ARG A 107 12.46 -4.77 -24.76
C ARG A 107 13.58 -4.56 -25.77
N ARG A 108 13.97 -3.30 -25.98
CA ARG A 108 14.95 -2.86 -27.00
C ARG A 108 16.35 -2.67 -26.42
N GLU A 109 16.56 -3.04 -25.17
CA GLU A 109 17.82 -2.83 -24.48
C GLU A 109 18.57 -4.16 -24.24
N PRO A 110 19.92 -4.14 -24.19
CA PRO A 110 20.68 -5.31 -23.78
C PRO A 110 20.36 -5.65 -22.32
N LYS A 111 20.01 -6.92 -22.09
CA LYS A 111 19.71 -7.49 -20.77
C LYS A 111 21.02 -7.80 -20.08
N THR A 112 21.48 -6.87 -19.25
CA THR A 112 22.73 -7.01 -18.49
C THR A 112 22.41 -7.29 -17.03
N TRP A 113 23.31 -8.01 -16.37
CA TRP A 113 23.20 -8.31 -14.93
C TRP A 113 23.04 -7.04 -14.10
N SER A 114 23.78 -5.97 -14.42
CA SER A 114 23.71 -4.68 -13.72
C SER A 114 22.31 -4.05 -13.76
N LYS A 115 21.63 -4.12 -14.92
CA LYS A 115 20.24 -3.61 -15.06
C LYS A 115 19.25 -4.49 -14.32
N ALA A 116 19.43 -5.81 -14.38
CA ALA A 116 18.60 -6.76 -13.65
C ALA A 116 18.73 -6.58 -12.13
N MET A 117 19.96 -6.33 -11.63
CA MET A 117 20.23 -6.04 -10.23
C MET A 117 19.57 -4.72 -9.79
N MET A 118 19.73 -3.63 -10.54
CA MET A 118 19.08 -2.35 -10.21
C MET A 118 17.54 -2.46 -10.23
N PHE A 119 16.99 -3.25 -11.16
CA PHE A 119 15.56 -3.56 -11.20
C PHE A 119 15.11 -4.38 -10.00
N GLY A 120 15.86 -5.42 -9.65
CA GLY A 120 15.58 -6.24 -8.46
C GLY A 120 15.60 -5.40 -7.18
N LEU A 121 16.61 -4.54 -7.02
CA LEU A 121 16.69 -3.61 -5.88
C LEU A 121 15.44 -2.77 -5.78
N GLY A 122 15.00 -2.10 -6.86
CA GLY A 122 13.80 -1.28 -6.79
C GLY A 122 12.51 -2.04 -6.46
N HIS A 123 12.43 -3.32 -6.80
CA HIS A 123 11.31 -4.20 -6.42
C HIS A 123 11.29 -4.45 -4.91
N GLU A 124 12.38 -5.00 -4.38
CA GLU A 124 12.53 -5.37 -2.95
C GLU A 124 12.54 -4.15 -2.03
N ASP A 125 13.09 -3.04 -2.51
CA ASP A 125 13.23 -1.80 -1.78
C ASP A 125 11.86 -1.15 -1.55
N LEU A 126 10.99 -1.15 -2.56
CA LEU A 126 9.62 -0.69 -2.39
C LEU A 126 8.81 -1.62 -1.47
N GLU A 127 9.07 -2.93 -1.53
CA GLU A 127 8.45 -3.90 -0.63
C GLU A 127 8.76 -3.63 0.83
N SER A 128 10.06 -3.46 1.12
CA SER A 128 10.54 -3.18 2.47
C SER A 128 9.95 -1.87 2.99
N ILE A 129 9.93 -0.81 2.17
CA ILE A 129 9.36 0.50 2.56
C ILE A 129 7.88 0.37 2.87
N VAL A 130 7.09 -0.23 1.97
CA VAL A 130 5.63 -0.19 2.09
C VAL A 130 5.11 -1.23 3.08
N LEU A 131 5.56 -2.49 2.98
CA LEU A 131 5.01 -3.57 3.80
C LEU A 131 5.59 -3.57 5.21
N VAL A 132 6.90 -3.34 5.36
CA VAL A 132 7.54 -3.34 6.69
C VAL A 132 7.56 -1.93 7.28
N GLY A 133 8.08 -0.95 6.54
CA GLY A 133 8.15 0.44 6.99
C GLY A 133 6.76 1.02 7.27
N GLY A 134 5.83 0.86 6.33
CA GLY A 134 4.43 1.28 6.48
C GLY A 134 3.74 0.63 7.69
N GLN A 135 3.95 -0.66 7.93
CA GLN A 135 3.37 -1.35 9.08
C GLN A 135 3.92 -0.82 10.41
N ILE A 136 5.24 -0.55 10.50
CA ILE A 136 5.85 0.05 11.70
C ILE A 136 5.27 1.45 11.93
N VAL A 137 5.16 2.27 10.89
CA VAL A 137 4.59 3.63 10.96
C VAL A 137 3.12 3.60 11.41
N LEU A 138 2.30 2.72 10.83
CA LEU A 138 0.91 2.55 11.24
C LEU A 138 0.78 2.13 12.70
N THR A 139 1.69 1.26 13.17
CA THR A 139 1.73 0.82 14.57
C THR A 139 2.09 1.97 15.50
N LEU A 140 3.12 2.76 15.15
CA LEU A 140 3.52 3.94 15.91
C LEU A 140 2.41 5.00 15.97
N LEU A 141 1.74 5.24 14.84
CA LEU A 141 0.59 6.15 14.77
C LEU A 141 -0.56 5.66 15.65
N SER A 142 -0.87 4.36 15.62
CA SER A 142 -1.91 3.76 16.47
C SER A 142 -1.60 3.97 17.96
N ILE A 143 -0.35 3.75 18.36
CA ILE A 143 0.10 3.99 19.75
C ILE A 143 -0.03 5.47 20.12
N ALA A 144 0.39 6.38 19.23
CA ALA A 144 0.31 7.82 19.48
C ALA A 144 -1.15 8.29 19.63
N ILE A 145 -2.05 7.82 18.77
CA ILE A 145 -3.50 8.13 18.84
C ILE A 145 -4.10 7.57 20.15
N LEU A 146 -3.87 6.29 20.46
CA LEU A 146 -4.39 5.69 21.71
C LEU A 146 -3.82 6.33 22.97
N SER A 147 -2.60 6.89 22.91
CA SER A 147 -2.01 7.62 24.02
C SER A 147 -2.53 9.06 24.13
N ALA A 148 -2.90 9.69 23.02
CA ALA A 148 -3.45 11.05 22.98
C ALA A 148 -4.94 11.06 23.39
N ILE A 149 -5.69 10.05 22.97
CA ILE A 149 -7.06 9.81 23.42
C ILE A 149 -6.97 9.09 24.75
N ASN A 150 -6.77 9.83 25.86
CA ASN A 150 -6.90 9.27 27.21
C ASN A 150 -8.34 8.75 27.36
N VAL A 151 -8.59 7.47 27.03
CA VAL A 151 -9.93 6.92 26.85
C VAL A 151 -10.71 7.02 28.16
N ASN A 152 -11.45 8.11 28.31
CA ASN A 152 -12.64 8.19 29.12
C ASN A 152 -13.81 7.83 28.20
N SER A 153 -14.73 7.02 28.69
CA SER A 153 -15.85 6.44 27.94
C SER A 153 -16.73 7.45 27.18
N SER A 154 -16.66 8.74 27.54
CA SER A 154 -17.40 9.85 26.90
C SER A 154 -16.82 10.31 25.55
N THR A 155 -15.51 10.17 25.31
CA THR A 155 -14.88 10.64 24.06
C THR A 155 -15.16 9.71 22.88
N ILE A 156 -15.36 8.41 23.15
CA ILE A 156 -15.74 7.43 22.12
C ILE A 156 -17.14 7.73 21.60
N THR A 157 -18.08 8.10 22.47
CA THR A 157 -19.45 8.46 22.05
C THR A 157 -19.48 9.74 21.22
N GLU A 158 -18.66 10.75 21.54
CA GLU A 158 -18.57 11.99 20.75
C GLU A 158 -17.94 11.73 19.37
N LEU A 159 -16.85 10.97 19.29
CA LEU A 159 -16.20 10.66 18.01
C LEU A 159 -17.08 9.79 17.11
N LEU A 160 -17.85 8.86 17.69
CA LEU A 160 -18.83 8.06 16.95
C LEU A 160 -20.01 8.93 16.47
N THR A 161 -20.47 9.89 17.29
CA THR A 161 -21.57 10.79 16.92
C THR A 161 -21.15 11.78 15.83
N GLU A 162 -19.95 12.37 15.93
CA GLU A 162 -19.37 13.25 14.91
C GLU A 162 -19.04 12.50 13.62
N GLY A 163 -18.51 11.28 13.72
CA GLY A 163 -18.26 10.42 12.57
C GLY A 163 -19.53 10.04 11.82
N MET A 164 -20.61 9.71 12.55
CA MET A 164 -21.92 9.43 11.95
C MET A 164 -22.50 10.67 11.26
N LEU A 165 -22.42 11.86 11.89
CA LEU A 165 -22.86 13.12 11.28
C LEU A 165 -22.09 13.46 9.99
N CYS A 166 -20.78 13.19 9.96
CA CYS A 166 -19.96 13.42 8.78
C CYS A 166 -20.36 12.49 7.62
N VAL A 167 -20.66 11.21 7.90
CA VAL A 167 -21.14 10.24 6.91
C VAL A 167 -22.51 10.63 6.36
N PHE A 168 -23.46 11.03 7.21
CA PHE A 168 -24.77 11.53 6.76
C PHE A 168 -24.66 12.83 5.97
N GLY A 169 -23.75 13.74 6.35
CA GLY A 169 -23.46 14.96 5.60
C GLY A 169 -22.92 14.69 4.20
N VAL A 170 -21.95 13.78 4.07
CA VAL A 170 -21.38 13.39 2.76
C VAL A 170 -22.42 12.67 1.90
N LEU A 171 -23.23 11.79 2.48
CA LEU A 171 -24.33 11.13 1.77
C LEU A 171 -25.40 12.12 1.31
N GLY A 172 -25.74 13.11 2.14
CA GLY A 172 -26.68 14.18 1.77
C GLY A 172 -26.18 15.02 0.61
N VAL A 173 -24.92 15.46 0.64
CA VAL A 173 -24.29 16.20 -0.47
C VAL A 173 -24.22 15.35 -1.74
N TRP A 174 -23.89 14.06 -1.61
CA TRP A 174 -23.85 13.13 -2.74
C TRP A 174 -25.23 12.90 -3.36
N ILE A 175 -26.29 12.74 -2.55
CA ILE A 175 -27.67 12.59 -3.03
C ILE A 175 -28.12 13.87 -3.75
N ILE A 176 -27.88 15.05 -3.18
CA ILE A 176 -28.21 16.34 -3.81
C ILE A 176 -27.49 16.47 -5.15
N TRP A 177 -26.21 16.16 -5.19
CA TRP A 177 -25.43 16.19 -6.43
C TRP A 177 -25.91 15.15 -7.46
N ARG A 178 -26.38 13.98 -6.99
CA ARG A 178 -26.86 12.89 -7.85
C ARG A 178 -28.27 13.13 -8.39
N LEU A 179 -29.11 13.86 -7.66
CA LEU A 179 -30.47 14.24 -8.06
C LEU A 179 -30.50 15.57 -8.83
N ARG A 180 -29.35 16.24 -9.01
CA ARG A 180 -29.23 17.45 -9.82
C ARG A 180 -29.44 17.11 -11.30
N GLU A 181 -30.54 17.57 -11.87
CA GLU A 181 -30.92 17.30 -13.26
C GLU A 181 -29.94 17.97 -14.25
N PRO A 182 -29.52 17.27 -15.33
CA PRO A 182 -28.52 17.76 -16.28
C PRO A 182 -29.00 18.87 -17.22
N ASP A 183 -30.30 19.15 -17.29
CA ASP A 183 -30.89 20.07 -18.29
C ASP A 183 -30.57 21.56 -18.03
N GLU A 184 -30.13 21.91 -16.82
CA GLU A 184 -29.74 23.28 -16.47
C GLU A 184 -28.40 23.72 -17.10
N GLN A 185 -27.47 22.80 -17.36
CA GLN A 185 -26.16 23.15 -17.94
C GLN A 185 -26.24 23.38 -19.46
N ALA A 186 -27.14 22.69 -20.15
CA ALA A 186 -27.34 22.87 -21.58
C ALA A 186 -27.90 24.27 -21.89
N LYS A 187 -28.88 24.75 -21.11
CA LYS A 187 -29.47 26.08 -21.26
C LYS A 187 -28.48 27.22 -21.01
N ILE A 188 -27.63 27.10 -19.99
CA ILE A 188 -26.63 28.14 -19.67
C ILE A 188 -25.53 28.19 -20.75
N THR A 189 -25.18 27.05 -21.35
CA THR A 189 -24.17 26.99 -22.41
C THR A 189 -24.71 27.57 -23.73
N GLU A 190 -25.96 27.28 -24.09
CA GLU A 190 -26.63 27.90 -25.25
C GLU A 190 -26.80 29.42 -25.08
N GLU A 191 -27.11 29.90 -23.86
CA GLU A 191 -27.31 31.33 -23.60
C GLU A 191 -25.97 32.12 -23.64
N ILE A 192 -24.84 31.46 -23.35
CA ILE A 192 -23.49 32.06 -23.44
C ILE A 192 -22.94 32.02 -24.88
N GLU A 193 -23.28 31.02 -25.69
CA GLU A 193 -22.88 30.98 -27.13
C GLU A 193 -23.69 31.97 -27.99
N HIS A 194 -24.83 32.46 -27.49
CA HIS A 194 -25.69 33.43 -28.18
C HIS A 194 -25.48 34.90 -27.74
N LEU A 195 -24.47 35.18 -26.92
CA LEU A 195 -23.98 36.54 -26.55
C LEU A 195 -22.67 36.88 -27.27
#